data_AF-A0A538PV31-F1
#
_entry.id   AF-A0A538PV31-F1
#
_cell.length_a   1.000
_cell.length_b   1.000
_cell.length_c   1.000
_cell.angle_alpha   90.00
_cell.angle_beta   90.00
_cell.angle_gamma   90.00
#
_symmetry.space_group_name_H-M   'P 1'
#
loop_
_entity.id
_entity.type
_entity.pdbx_description
1 polymer ?
#
loop_
_entity_poly.entity_id
_entity_poly.type
_entity_poly.pdbx_seq_one_letter_code
_entity_poly.pdbx_strand_id
1 'polypeptide(L)' 'MERTETLNALAIALRIADRLAEDGIAYGIGGALALGAWAAPRATKDVGIGVALTGRFRD' A
#
# COMPACT_ATOMS: atom_id res chain seq x y z
N MET A 1 -0.61 -11.36 -26.82
CA MET A 1 -1.41 -11.77 -25.65
C MET A 1 -0.68 -11.25 -24.42
N GLU A 2 -1.15 -10.14 -23.86
CA GLU A 2 -0.61 -9.60 -22.62
C GLU A 2 -0.92 -10.61 -21.51
N ARG A 3 0.12 -11.20 -20.91
CA ARG A 3 -0.06 -12.01 -19.71
C ARG A 3 -0.32 -11.04 -18.58
N THR A 4 -1.55 -11.01 -18.06
CA THR A 4 -1.81 -10.38 -16.77
C THR A 4 -1.02 -11.15 -15.73
N GLU A 5 0.17 -10.67 -15.38
CA GLU A 5 0.92 -11.24 -14.26
C GLU A 5 0.06 -11.10 -13.01
N THR A 6 -0.15 -12.22 -12.30
CA THR A 6 -0.83 -12.19 -11.02
C THR A 6 0.13 -11.60 -10.00
N LEU A 7 -0.05 -10.32 -9.70
CA LEU A 7 0.75 -9.62 -8.70
C LEU A 7 0.32 -10.07 -7.30
N ASN A 8 1.30 -10.31 -6.41
CA ASN A 8 1.03 -10.54 -4.99
C ASN A 8 0.79 -9.21 -4.26
N ALA A 9 0.31 -9.28 -3.01
CA ALA A 9 0.00 -8.10 -2.21
C ALA A 9 1.20 -7.15 -2.03
N LEU A 10 2.42 -7.70 -1.91
CA LEU A 10 3.64 -6.90 -1.78
C LEU A 10 3.94 -6.10 -3.06
N ALA A 11 3.87 -6.75 -4.23
CA ALA A 11 4.08 -6.09 -5.51
C ALA A 11 3.06 -4.96 -5.76
N ILE A 12 1.80 -5.19 -5.37
CA ILE A 12 0.76 -4.16 -5.44
C ILE A 12 1.07 -3.01 -4.47
N ALA A 13 1.47 -3.31 -3.23
CA ALA A 13 1.82 -2.29 -2.23
C ALA A 13 2.98 -1.39 -2.70
N LEU A 14 4.03 -1.98 -3.29
CA LEU A 14 5.16 -1.23 -3.85
C LEU A 14 4.72 -0.31 -4.99
N ARG A 15 3.91 -0.81 -5.93
CA ARG A 15 3.40 0.01 -7.04
C ARG A 15 2.55 1.20 -6.56
N ILE A 16 1.74 1.00 -5.52
CA ILE A 16 0.95 2.09 -4.90
C ILE A 16 1.89 3.08 -4.20
N ALA A 17 2.86 2.57 -3.43
CA ALA A 17 3.84 3.37 -2.71
C ALA A 17 4.66 4.28 -3.65
N ASP A 18 5.15 3.73 -4.75
CA ASP A 18 5.87 4.47 -5.79
C ASP A 18 5.00 5.61 -6.33
N ARG A 19 3.74 5.31 -6.68
CA ARG A 19 2.85 6.33 -7.24
C ARG A 19 2.51 7.44 -6.26
N LEU A 20 2.23 7.11 -4.99
CA LEU A 20 1.95 8.10 -3.96
C LEU A 20 3.19 8.96 -3.66
N ALA A 21 4.39 8.37 -3.71
CA ALA A 21 5.65 9.10 -3.55
C ALA A 21 5.91 10.06 -4.74
N GLU A 22 5.69 9.61 -5.97
CA GLU A 22 5.77 10.46 -7.18
C GLU A 22 4.83 11.67 -7.10
N ASP A 23 3.61 11.46 -6.61
CA ASP A 23 2.60 12.50 -6.46
C ASP A 23 2.79 13.35 -5.18
N GLY A 24 3.82 13.07 -4.37
CA GLY A 24 4.14 13.82 -3.14
C GLY A 24 3.10 13.65 -2.01
N ILE A 25 2.30 12.59 -2.06
CA ILE A 25 1.24 12.31 -1.09
C ILE A 25 1.86 11.56 0.09
N ALA A 26 1.68 12.07 1.32
CA ALA A 26 2.13 11.34 2.50
C ALA A 26 1.22 10.11 2.76
N TYR A 27 1.84 8.94 2.92
CA TYR A 27 1.14 7.67 3.09
C TYR A 27 1.85 6.75 4.10
N GLY A 28 1.15 5.70 4.52
CA GLY A 28 1.71 4.58 5.27
C GLY A 28 1.15 3.25 4.78
N ILE A 29 2.01 2.23 4.65
CA ILE A 29 1.58 0.85 4.41
C ILE A 29 1.25 0.22 5.76
N GLY A 30 0.09 -0.43 5.85
CA GLY A 30 -0.46 -1.01 7.07
C GLY A 30 -0.78 -2.49 6.97
N GLY A 31 -1.51 -2.99 7.97
CA GLY A 31 -2.01 -4.36 8.01
C GLY A 31 -0.91 -5.43 8.10
N ALA A 32 -1.21 -6.62 7.58
CA ALA A 32 -0.30 -7.77 7.67
C ALA A 32 1.03 -7.56 6.93
N LEU A 33 1.06 -6.72 5.88
CA LEU A 33 2.30 -6.35 5.21
C LEU A 33 3.23 -5.54 6.12
N ALA A 34 2.68 -4.56 6.85
CA ALA A 34 3.46 -3.76 7.80
C ALA A 34 3.96 -4.58 9.00
N LEU A 35 3.18 -5.58 9.44
CA LEU A 35 3.60 -6.51 10.48
C LEU A 35 4.83 -7.35 10.06
N GLY A 36 5.03 -7.60 8.77
CA GLY A 36 6.23 -8.30 8.28
C GLY A 36 7.54 -7.59 8.61
N ALA A 37 7.51 -6.29 8.90
CA ALA A 37 8.67 -5.54 9.37
C ALA A 37 8.99 -5.76 10.87
N TRP A 38 8.03 -6.25 11.65
CA TRP A 38 8.11 -6.31 13.12
C TRP A 38 7.83 -7.71 13.71
N ALA A 39 7.30 -8.63 12.91
CA ALA A 39 6.92 -9.99 13.28
C ALA A 39 6.99 -10.94 12.08
N ALA A 40 6.81 -12.24 12.33
CA ALA A 40 6.78 -13.25 11.29
C ALA A 40 5.71 -12.90 10.23
N PRO A 41 6.07 -12.85 8.93
CA PRO A 41 5.13 -12.51 7.87
C PRO A 41 3.95 -13.49 7.88
N ARG A 42 2.73 -12.94 7.97
CA ARG A 42 1.52 -13.73 7.73
C ARG A 42 1.12 -13.56 6.28
N ALA A 43 0.77 -14.67 5.63
CA ALA A 43 0.24 -14.60 4.27
C ALA A 43 -0.99 -13.69 4.25
N THR A 44 -1.02 -12.75 3.29
CA THR A 44 -2.16 -11.86 3.10
C THR A 44 -2.49 -11.70 1.63
N LYS A 45 -3.74 -11.32 1.35
CA LYS A 45 -4.28 -11.15 -0.01
C LYS A 45 -4.74 -9.71 -0.28
N ASP A 46 -4.58 -8.83 0.70
CA ASP A 46 -4.97 -7.43 0.65
C ASP A 46 -3.78 -6.50 0.95
N VAL A 47 -3.98 -5.20 0.70
CA VAL A 47 -3.02 -4.15 0.99
C VAL A 47 -3.71 -3.08 1.82
N GLY A 48 -3.21 -2.83 3.03
CA GLY A 48 -3.66 -1.71 3.85
C GLY A 48 -2.87 -0.45 3.51
N ILE A 49 -3.56 0.63 3.14
CA ILE A 49 -2.96 1.95 2.85
C ILE A 49 -3.64 3.01 3.72
N GLY A 50 -2.85 3.79 4.45
CA GLY A 50 -3.27 5.05 5.06
C GLY A 50 -2.75 6.22 4.25
N VAL A 51 -3.59 7.21 3.97
CA VAL A 51 -3.20 8.46 3.28
C VAL A 51 -3.46 9.65 4.18
N ALA A 52 -2.52 10.58 4.23
CA ALA A 52 -2.71 11.85 4.91
C ALA A 52 -3.48 12.80 3.99
N LEU A 53 -4.69 13.15 4.39
CA LEU A 53 -5.50 14.11 3.65
C LEU A 53 -5.24 15.51 4.19
N THR A 54 -5.00 16.46 3.29
CA THR A 54 -4.91 17.88 3.60
C THR A 54 -6.05 18.62 2.91
N GLY A 55 -6.79 19.45 3.64
CA GLY A 55 -7.90 20.21 3.08
C GLY A 55 -8.80 20.81 4.16
N ARG A 56 -9.81 21.59 3.73
CA ARG A 56 -10.91 21.98 4.61
C ARG A 56 -11.97 20.89 4.55
N PHE A 57 -12.15 20.19 5.66
CA PHE A 57 -13.26 19.27 5.84
C PHE A 57 -14.46 20.07 6.35
N ARG A 58 -15.65 19.77 5.84
CA ARG A 58 -16.90 20.24 6.43
C ARG A 58 -17.48 19.06 7.22
N ASP A 59 -18.10 19.38 8.35
CA ASP A 59 -18.85 18.42 9.16
C ASP A 59 -20.12 17.95 8.44
#